data_AF-A0A7C4A0Z6-F1
#
_entry.id   AF-A0A7C4A0Z6-F1
#
_cell.length_a   1.000
_cell.length_b   1.000
_cell.length_c   1.000
_cell.angle_alpha   90.00
_cell.angle_beta   90.00
_cell.angle_gamma   90.00
#
_symmetry.space_group_name_H-M   'P 1'
#
loop_
_entity.id
_entity.type
_entity.pdbx_description
1 polymer ?
#
loop_
_entity_poly.entity_id
_entity_poly.type
_entity_poly.pdbx_seq_one_letter_code
_entity_poly.pdbx_strand_id
1 'polypeptide(L)'
;MILGIGTDLANIDRIAGVLARHGDRFRNRVFTETEQAKAERRRDIAGTYAKRWAAKEACSKALGTGLRMGISWKDMAVSNLETGQLVMQV
;
A
#
# COMPACT_ATOMS: atom_id res chain seq x y z
N MET A 1 8.48 5.94 -23.30
CA MET A 1 7.39 6.93 -23.17
C MET A 1 6.74 6.73 -21.82
N ILE A 2 6.48 7.80 -21.05
CA ILE A 2 5.80 7.71 -19.74
C ILE A 2 4.29 7.67 -19.99
N LEU A 3 3.59 6.70 -19.41
CA LEU A 3 2.13 6.55 -19.56
C LEU A 3 1.32 7.40 -18.57
N GLY A 4 1.86 7.60 -17.37
CA GLY A 4 1.25 8.41 -16.32
C GLY A 4 2.17 8.52 -15.11
N ILE A 5 1.87 9.48 -14.24
CA ILE A 5 2.60 9.73 -12.99
C ILE A 5 1.63 9.84 -11.83
N GLY A 6 2.05 9.45 -10.65
CA GLY A 6 1.23 9.52 -9.45
C GLY A 6 2.07 9.70 -8.20
N THR A 7 1.54 10.47 -7.26
CA THR A 7 2.17 10.73 -5.96
C THR A 7 1.10 10.71 -4.87
N ASP A 8 1.47 10.29 -3.67
CA ASP A 8 0.59 10.28 -2.51
C ASP A 8 1.36 10.48 -1.21
N LEU A 9 0.71 11.13 -0.25
CA LEU A 9 1.23 11.35 1.10
C LEU A 9 0.27 10.71 2.11
N ALA A 10 0.80 9.81 2.94
CA ALA A 10 0.05 9.14 3.99
C ALA A 10 0.53 9.60 5.38
N ASN A 11 -0.39 10.12 6.18
CA ASN A 11 -0.15 10.41 7.59
C ASN A 11 -0.17 9.10 8.40
N ILE A 12 0.91 8.81 9.14
CA ILE A 12 1.07 7.56 9.91
C ILE A 12 0.03 7.45 11.02
N ASP A 13 -0.25 8.54 11.75
CA ASP A 13 -1.24 8.54 12.84
C ASP A 13 -2.66 8.27 12.32
N ARG A 14 -2.98 8.78 11.13
CA ARG A 14 -4.25 8.47 10.46
C ARG A 14 -4.34 6.97 10.14
N ILE A 15 -3.29 6.38 9.59
CA ILE A 15 -3.26 4.94 9.29
C ILE A 15 -3.34 4.12 10.57
N ALA A 16 -2.62 4.51 11.62
CA ALA A 16 -2.70 3.88 12.93
C ALA A 16 -4.13 3.93 13.49
N GLY A 17 -4.81 5.07 13.40
CA GLY A 17 -6.20 5.22 13.82
C GLY A 17 -7.18 4.34 13.03
N VAL A 18 -6.99 4.20 11.72
CA VAL A 18 -7.80 3.30 10.87
C VAL A 18 -7.54 1.84 11.24
N LEU A 19 -6.28 1.45 11.45
CA LEU A 19 -5.90 0.11 11.90
C LEU A 19 -6.52 -0.21 13.26
N ALA A 20 -6.47 0.73 14.21
CA ALA A 20 -7.08 0.55 15.54
C ALA A 20 -8.61 0.42 15.46
N ARG A 21 -9.26 1.20 14.59
CA ARG A 21 -10.73 1.21 14.45
C ARG A 21 -11.28 0.00 13.69
N HIS A 22 -10.56 -0.49 12.68
CA HIS A 22 -11.08 -1.48 11.74
C HIS A 22 -10.30 -2.80 11.72
N GLY A 23 -9.13 -2.85 12.34
CA GLY A 23 -8.32 -4.06 12.52
C GLY A 23 -8.13 -4.85 11.21
N ASP A 24 -8.42 -6.15 11.29
CA ASP A 24 -8.29 -7.10 10.19
C ASP A 24 -9.15 -6.75 8.99
N ARG A 25 -10.31 -6.14 9.18
CA ARG A 25 -11.19 -5.77 8.05
C ARG A 25 -10.49 -4.79 7.12
N PHE A 26 -9.75 -3.83 7.66
CA PHE A 26 -8.98 -2.90 6.85
C PHE A 26 -7.75 -3.57 6.24
N ARG A 27 -6.99 -4.33 7.06
CA ARG A 27 -5.79 -5.03 6.61
C ARG A 27 -6.09 -5.96 5.43
N ASN A 28 -7.09 -6.81 5.58
CA ASN A 28 -7.50 -7.81 4.60
C ASN A 28 -8.19 -7.23 3.38
N ARG A 29 -8.63 -5.96 3.42
CA ARG A 29 -9.17 -5.28 2.24
C ARG A 29 -8.08 -4.66 1.38
N VAL A 30 -7.01 -4.16 2.01
CA VAL A 30 -6.04 -3.27 1.33
C VAL A 30 -4.72 -3.95 1.05
N PHE A 31 -4.26 -4.82 1.94
CA PHE A 31 -2.91 -5.38 1.88
C PHE A 31 -2.94 -6.87 1.56
N THR A 32 -1.97 -7.31 0.76
CA THR A 32 -1.74 -8.73 0.49
C THR A 32 -1.18 -9.42 1.73
N GLU A 33 -1.24 -10.75 1.78
CA GLU A 33 -0.70 -11.52 2.91
C GLU A 33 0.80 -11.28 3.11
N THR A 34 1.57 -11.19 2.02
CA THR A 34 3.01 -10.88 2.05
C THR A 34 3.27 -9.49 2.67
N GLU A 35 2.45 -8.50 2.33
CA GLU A 35 2.55 -7.16 2.88
C GLU A 35 2.25 -7.13 4.37
N GLN A 36 1.19 -7.84 4.79
CA GLN A 36 0.80 -7.96 6.20
C GLN A 36 1.90 -8.67 7.01
N ALA A 37 2.37 -9.82 6.53
CA ALA A 37 3.44 -10.57 7.18
C ALA A 37 4.73 -9.74 7.31
N LYS A 38 5.06 -8.92 6.32
CA LYS A 38 6.21 -8.02 6.38
C LYS A 38 6.00 -6.89 7.39
N ALA A 39 4.79 -6.33 7.48
CA ALA A 39 4.46 -5.28 8.43
C ALA A 39 4.54 -5.79 9.88
N GLU A 40 3.99 -6.98 10.15
CA GLU A 40 3.90 -7.56 11.49
C GLU A 40 5.26 -7.99 12.06
N ARG A 41 6.28 -8.18 11.21
CA ARG A 41 7.67 -8.46 11.62
C ARG A 41 8.50 -7.21 11.90
N ARG A 42 7.95 -5.99 11.71
CA ARG A 42 8.68 -4.73 11.91
C ARG A 42 8.27 -4.07 13.22
N ARG A 43 9.20 -3.32 13.82
CA ARG A 43 8.94 -2.52 15.03
C ARG A 43 7.88 -1.45 14.77
N ASP A 44 8.00 -0.74 13.66
CA ASP A 44 7.02 0.27 13.24
C ASP A 44 6.00 -0.33 12.27
N ILE A 45 4.97 -0.96 12.84
CA ILE A 45 3.91 -1.63 12.07
C ILE A 45 3.08 -0.58 11.31
N ALA A 46 2.64 0.48 11.98
CA ALA A 46 1.76 1.50 11.40
C ALA A 46 2.45 2.28 10.28
N GLY A 47 3.71 2.72 10.46
CA GLY A 47 4.47 3.38 9.41
C GLY A 47 4.77 2.45 8.24
N THR A 48 4.93 1.15 8.50
CA THR A 48 5.10 0.13 7.46
C THR A 48 3.83 -0.06 6.61
N TYR A 49 2.64 0.00 7.22
CA TYR A 49 1.37 0.02 6.48
C TYR A 49 1.14 1.34 5.75
N ALA A 50 1.47 2.48 6.37
CA ALA A 50 1.31 3.80 5.76
C ALA A 50 2.15 3.97 4.49
N LYS A 51 3.39 3.46 4.49
CA LYS A 51 4.26 3.43 3.30
C LYS A 51 3.62 2.65 2.15
N ARG A 52 3.03 1.49 2.43
CA ARG A 52 2.36 0.67 1.41
C ARG A 52 1.09 1.32 0.89
N TRP A 53 0.32 1.93 1.78
CA TRP A 53 -0.85 2.72 1.41
C TRP A 53 -0.48 3.80 0.39
N ALA A 54 0.53 4.63 0.70
CA ALA A 54 0.97 5.70 -0.18
C ALA A 54 1.47 5.16 -1.53
N ALA A 55 2.22 4.05 -1.53
CA ALA A 55 2.69 3.44 -2.77
C ALA A 55 1.55 2.95 -3.66
N LYS A 56 0.50 2.33 -3.09
CA LYS A 56 -0.66 1.86 -3.84
C LYS A 56 -1.52 3.02 -4.37
N GLU A 57 -1.75 4.05 -3.56
CA GLU A 57 -2.44 5.27 -4.01
C GLU A 57 -1.67 5.98 -5.13
N ALA A 58 -0.35 6.12 -5.00
CA ALA A 58 0.49 6.71 -6.04
C ALA A 58 0.42 5.90 -7.35
N CYS A 59 0.46 4.57 -7.27
CA CYS A 59 0.34 3.70 -8.44
C CYS A 59 -1.05 3.81 -9.10
N SER A 60 -2.12 3.76 -8.31
CA SER A 60 -3.50 3.95 -8.75
C SER A 60 -3.71 5.26 -9.52
N LYS A 61 -3.06 6.34 -9.08
CA LYS A 61 -3.05 7.63 -9.79
C LYS A 61 -2.24 7.58 -11.08
N ALA A 62 -1.07 6.93 -11.07
CA ALA A 62 -0.23 6.77 -12.27
C ALA A 62 -0.92 5.96 -13.38
N LEU A 63 -1.78 5.01 -13.02
CA LEU A 63 -2.58 4.23 -13.97
C LEU A 63 -3.77 5.00 -14.54
N GLY A 64 -4.16 6.13 -13.94
CA GLY A 64 -5.28 6.97 -14.39
C GLY A 64 -6.67 6.38 -14.13
N THR A 65 -6.78 5.18 -13.55
CA THR A 65 -8.05 4.51 -13.26
C THR A 65 -8.62 4.88 -11.89
N GLY A 66 -7.76 5.26 -10.94
CA GLY A 66 -8.10 5.24 -9.52
C GLY A 66 -8.43 3.80 -9.03
N LEU A 67 -9.05 3.69 -7.86
CA LEU A 67 -9.64 2.44 -7.34
C LEU A 67 -11.03 2.19 -7.95
N ARG A 68 -11.13 2.36 -9.26
CA ARG A 68 -12.34 2.19 -10.06
C ARG A 68 -11.96 1.33 -11.27
N MET A 69 -12.96 0.92 -12.06
CA MET A 69 -12.74 0.14 -13.28
C MET A 69 -12.11 -1.24 -13.05
N GLY A 70 -12.46 -1.92 -11.94
CA GLY A 70 -12.05 -3.30 -11.67
C GLY A 70 -10.71 -3.45 -10.95
N ILE A 71 -9.94 -2.36 -10.75
CA ILE A 71 -8.68 -2.40 -9.99
C ILE A 71 -8.97 -2.39 -8.49
N SER A 72 -8.60 -3.48 -7.83
CA SER A 72 -8.65 -3.69 -6.39
C SER A 72 -7.32 -3.32 -5.74
N TRP A 73 -7.36 -3.05 -4.44
CA TRP A 73 -6.14 -2.82 -3.66
C TRP A 73 -5.17 -4.00 -3.66
N LYS A 74 -5.69 -5.23 -3.81
CA LYS A 74 -4.88 -6.45 -3.78
C LYS A 74 -4.32 -6.83 -5.15
N ASP A 75 -4.77 -6.17 -6.21
CA ASP A 75 -4.19 -6.33 -7.54
C ASP A 75 -2.82 -5.64 -7.58
N MET A 76 -2.61 -4.64 -6.72
CA MET A 76 -1.32 -4.01 -6.46
C MET A 76 -0.62 -4.66 -5.27
N ALA A 77 0.65 -5.04 -5.41
CA ALA A 77 1.48 -5.59 -4.34
C ALA A 77 2.84 -4.88 -4.28
N VAL A 78 3.21 -4.42 -3.09
CA VAL A 78 4.51 -3.77 -2.82
C VAL A 78 5.48 -4.76 -2.19
N SER A 79 6.60 -4.98 -2.87
CA SER A 79 7.71 -5.82 -2.40
C SER A 79 9.03 -5.05 -2.40
N ASN A 80 10.09 -5.70 -1.91
CA ASN A 80 11.45 -5.17 -1.96
C ASN A 80 12.34 -6.17 -2.68
N LEU A 81 13.22 -5.68 -3.56
CA LEU A 81 14.38 -6.44 -4.03
C LEU A 81 15.37 -6.64 -2.88
N GLU A 82 16.33 -7.55 -3.07
CA GLU A 82 17.42 -7.78 -2.12
C GLU A 82 18.24 -6.52 -1.83
N THR A 83 18.35 -5.62 -2.82
CA THR A 83 19.00 -4.30 -2.70
C THR A 83 18.24 -3.33 -1.77
N GLY A 84 17.02 -3.67 -1.37
CA GLY A 84 16.12 -2.81 -0.60
C GLY A 84 15.22 -1.92 -1.46
N GLN A 85 15.46 -1.84 -2.77
CA GLN A 85 14.61 -1.09 -3.70
C GLN A 85 13.16 -1.61 -3.68
N LEU A 86 12.20 -0.70 -3.61
CA LEU A 86 10.77 -1.03 -3.68
C LEU A 86 10.36 -1.36 -5.11
N VAL A 87 9.52 -2.37 -5.26
CA VAL A 87 8.92 -2.79 -6.52
C VAL A 87 7.42 -2.87 -6.36
N MET A 88 6.69 -2.42 -7.39
CA MET A 88 5.24 -2.54 -7.48
C MET A 88 4.91 -3.59 -8.53
N GLN A 89 4.11 -4.58 -8.13
CA GLN A 89 3.44 -5.50 -9.05
C GLN A 89 1.98 -5.06 -9.15
N VAL A 90 1.46 -4.92 -10.37
CA VAL A 90 0.10 -4.48 -10.71
C VAL A 90 -0.47 -5.43 -11.74
#